data_AF-A0A353N434-F1
#
_entry.id   AF-A0A353N434-F1
#
_cell.length_a   1.000
_cell.length_b   1.000
_cell.length_c   1.000
_cell.angle_alpha   90.00
_cell.angle_beta   90.00
_cell.angle_gamma   90.00
#
_symmetry.space_group_name_H-M   'P 1'
#
loop_
_entity.id
_entity.type
_entity.pdbx_description
1 polymer ?
#
loop_
_entity_poly.entity_id
_entity_poly.type
_entity_poly.pdbx_seq_one_letter_code
_entity_poly.pdbx_strand_id
1 'polypeptide(L)'
;KLVDGAIPFNVIFGELKQYLKRNDLQTCPQKSTGVGIGWARAGGENVAVKLENAMSVDGIQNVVALLEEIEMGKLNDIDYVEAMACPQGCVGGALTVENPFVARVMIRKLADFYGDQLLPVAVKDISIELQKEDPFFFVHDKPIPAKPILQLD
;
A
#
# COMPACT_ATOMS: atom_id res chain seq x y z
N LYS A 1 -10.49 20.44 1.18
CA LYS A 1 -9.20 19.76 1.41
C LYS A 1 -9.44 18.65 2.42
N LEU A 2 -8.95 17.44 2.16
CA LEU A 2 -9.21 16.27 3.01
C LEU A 2 -8.10 16.00 4.05
N VAL A 3 -6.95 16.67 3.93
CA VAL A 3 -5.76 16.49 4.80
C VAL A 3 -5.12 17.86 5.09
N ASP A 4 -4.81 18.13 6.36
CA ASP A 4 -4.20 19.38 6.82
C ASP A 4 -2.67 19.30 7.03
N GLY A 5 -2.11 18.10 7.15
CA GLY A 5 -0.68 17.88 7.33
C GLY A 5 -0.27 16.42 7.34
N ALA A 6 1.05 16.18 7.30
CA ALA A 6 1.66 14.87 7.38
C ALA A 6 2.87 14.94 8.34
N ILE A 7 2.98 13.96 9.23
CA ILE A 7 4.04 13.91 10.24
C ILE A 7 4.83 12.61 10.05
N PRO A 8 6.15 12.67 9.84
CA PRO A 8 6.96 11.48 9.61
C PRO A 8 7.23 10.72 10.90
N PHE A 9 7.29 9.38 10.82
CA PHE A 9 7.43 8.53 12.01
C PHE A 9 8.71 8.83 12.79
N ASN A 10 9.83 9.01 12.10
CA ASN A 10 11.12 9.31 12.74
C ASN A 10 11.14 10.61 13.58
N VAL A 11 10.28 11.58 13.26
CA VAL A 11 10.18 12.84 14.03
C VAL A 11 9.45 12.61 15.36
N ILE A 12 8.35 11.84 15.35
CA ILE A 12 7.53 11.65 16.56
C ILE A 12 7.91 10.41 17.37
N PHE A 13 8.70 9.49 16.82
CA PHE A 13 8.98 8.20 17.44
C PHE A 13 9.59 8.32 18.84
N GLY A 14 10.52 9.27 19.02
CA GLY A 14 11.18 9.51 20.30
C GLY A 14 10.18 9.89 21.41
N GLU A 15 9.27 10.81 21.11
CA GLU A 15 8.22 11.25 22.03
C GLU A 15 7.23 10.11 22.31
N LEU A 16 6.72 9.45 21.26
CA LEU A 16 5.82 8.30 21.41
C LEU A 16 6.41 7.22 22.31
N LYS A 17 7.70 6.89 22.14
CA LYS A 17 8.40 5.91 22.98
C LYS A 17 8.44 6.31 24.46
N GLN A 18 8.53 7.60 24.77
CA GLN A 18 8.47 8.08 26.16
C GLN A 18 7.07 7.95 26.75
N TYR A 19 6.03 8.29 25.99
CA TYR A 19 4.64 8.11 26.43
C TYR A 19 4.29 6.65 26.65
N LEU A 20 4.70 5.76 25.74
CA LEU A 20 4.48 4.31 25.89
C LEU A 20 5.12 3.75 27.17
N LYS A 21 6.31 4.24 27.56
CA LYS A 21 6.99 3.81 28.80
C LYS A 21 6.29 4.25 30.07
N ARG A 22 5.57 5.38 30.04
CA ARG A 22 4.84 5.89 31.22
C ARG A 22 3.59 5.05 31.53
N ASN A 23 3.16 4.20 30.59
CA ASN A 23 2.01 3.31 30.70
C ASN A 23 0.70 4.03 31.02
N ASP A 24 0.64 5.33 30.72
CA ASP A 24 -0.52 6.20 30.85
C ASP A 24 -1.25 6.28 29.49
N LEU A 25 -1.66 5.11 29.00
CA LEU A 25 -2.30 4.97 27.70
C LEU A 25 -3.75 4.55 27.89
N GLN A 26 -4.67 5.30 27.29
CA GLN A 26 -6.04 4.84 27.13
C GLN A 26 -6.09 3.76 26.06
N THR A 27 -6.83 2.68 26.33
CA THR A 27 -7.10 1.66 25.33
C THR A 27 -7.99 2.23 24.23
N CYS A 28 -7.55 2.09 22.99
CA CYS A 28 -8.33 2.45 21.81
C CYS A 28 -8.77 1.15 21.11
N PRO A 29 -10.03 1.03 20.66
CA PRO A 29 -10.43 -0.11 19.86
C PRO A 29 -9.62 -0.12 18.56
N GLN A 30 -9.13 -1.31 18.22
CA GLN A 30 -8.50 -1.54 16.94
C GLN A 30 -9.56 -1.30 15.83
N LYS A 31 -9.22 -0.47 14.81
CA LYS A 31 -10.14 -0.09 13.72
C LYS A 31 -9.80 -0.67 12.34
N SER A 32 -8.65 -1.31 12.17
CA SER A 32 -8.16 -1.87 10.90
C SER A 32 -8.17 -3.39 10.89
N THR A 33 -8.60 -4.03 9.81
CA THR A 33 -8.42 -5.49 9.69
C THR A 33 -6.96 -5.90 9.51
N GLY A 34 -6.69 -7.20 9.62
CA GLY A 34 -5.42 -7.77 9.21
C GLY A 34 -5.09 -7.46 7.74
N VAL A 35 -6.09 -7.41 6.85
CA VAL A 35 -5.91 -6.97 5.45
C VAL A 35 -5.34 -5.54 5.40
N GLY A 36 -5.96 -4.60 6.12
CA GLY A 36 -5.50 -3.20 6.15
C GLY A 36 -4.13 -3.02 6.82
N ILE A 37 -3.81 -3.85 7.82
CA ILE A 37 -2.47 -3.86 8.43
C ILE A 37 -1.44 -4.39 7.42
N GLY A 38 -1.79 -5.45 6.68
CA GLY A 38 -0.92 -6.10 5.70
C GLY A 38 -0.49 -5.18 4.56
N TRP A 39 -1.32 -4.22 4.17
CA TRP A 39 -1.03 -3.21 3.13
C TRP A 39 0.27 -2.43 3.36
N ALA A 40 0.75 -2.30 4.60
CA ALA A 40 1.97 -1.54 4.87
C ALA A 40 3.26 -2.19 4.29
N ARG A 41 3.22 -3.47 3.88
CA ARG A 41 4.38 -4.21 3.34
C ARG A 41 4.19 -4.60 1.87
N ALA A 42 5.31 -4.82 1.17
CA ALA A 42 5.29 -5.41 -0.17
C ALA A 42 4.57 -6.76 -0.21
N GLY A 43 3.71 -6.94 -1.21
CA GLY A 43 2.81 -8.08 -1.37
C GLY A 43 1.59 -8.01 -0.45
N GLY A 44 1.36 -6.89 0.23
CA GLY A 44 0.25 -6.72 1.17
C GLY A 44 -1.06 -6.45 0.44
N GLU A 45 -1.00 -5.67 -0.64
CA GLU A 45 -2.15 -5.38 -1.48
C GLU A 45 -2.58 -6.62 -2.28
N ASN A 46 -1.63 -7.41 -2.79
CA ASN A 46 -1.94 -8.68 -3.46
C ASN A 46 -2.74 -9.65 -2.59
N VAL A 47 -2.47 -9.71 -1.28
CA VAL A 47 -3.26 -10.52 -0.33
C VAL A 47 -4.71 -10.03 -0.24
N ALA A 48 -4.94 -8.72 -0.35
CA ALA A 48 -6.27 -8.12 -0.32
C ALA A 48 -7.04 -8.36 -1.63
N VAL A 49 -6.36 -8.21 -2.77
CA VAL A 49 -6.93 -8.30 -4.12
C VAL A 49 -7.23 -9.75 -4.53
N LYS A 50 -6.40 -10.71 -4.13
CA LYS A 50 -6.59 -12.16 -4.35
C LYS A 50 -6.79 -12.57 -5.81
N LEU A 51 -6.10 -11.89 -6.73
CA LEU A 51 -6.02 -12.32 -8.12
C LEU A 51 -4.90 -13.34 -8.29
N GLU A 52 -5.11 -14.33 -9.16
CA GLU A 52 -4.13 -15.37 -9.47
C GLU A 52 -2.89 -14.75 -10.14
N ASN A 53 -3.12 -13.91 -11.16
CA ASN A 53 -2.05 -13.24 -11.90
C ASN A 53 -1.76 -11.84 -11.34
N ALA A 54 -1.59 -11.73 -10.02
CA ALA A 54 -1.16 -10.51 -9.36
C ALA A 54 0.36 -10.49 -9.16
N MET A 55 0.99 -9.39 -9.52
CA MET A 55 2.43 -9.15 -9.29
C MET A 55 2.62 -8.04 -8.26
N SER A 56 3.67 -8.16 -7.43
CA SER A 56 4.07 -7.12 -6.49
C SER A 56 5.53 -6.77 -6.73
N VAL A 57 5.81 -5.48 -6.89
CA VAL A 57 7.15 -4.93 -7.08
C VAL A 57 7.39 -3.77 -6.12
N ASP A 58 8.57 -3.74 -5.53
CA ASP A 58 8.97 -2.73 -4.57
C ASP A 58 10.35 -2.13 -4.88
N GLY A 59 10.54 -0.88 -4.48
CA GLY A 59 11.73 -0.09 -4.82
C GLY A 59 11.56 0.61 -6.17
N ILE A 60 11.73 1.93 -6.17
CA ILE A 60 11.43 2.78 -7.33
C ILE A 60 12.14 2.36 -8.62
N GLN A 61 13.38 1.86 -8.53
CA GLN A 61 14.13 1.40 -9.71
C GLN A 61 13.54 0.11 -10.30
N ASN A 62 13.09 -0.82 -9.45
CA ASN A 62 12.43 -2.04 -9.89
C ASN A 62 11.05 -1.74 -10.47
N VAL A 63 10.32 -0.79 -9.87
CA VAL A 63 9.04 -0.30 -10.40
C VAL A 63 9.22 0.26 -11.80
N VAL A 64 10.21 1.13 -12.01
CA VAL A 64 10.50 1.70 -13.34
C VAL A 64 10.80 0.59 -14.35
N ALA A 65 11.70 -0.34 -14.02
CA ALA A 65 12.04 -1.46 -14.90
C ALA A 65 10.82 -2.33 -15.24
N LEU A 66 9.94 -2.61 -14.27
CA LEU A 66 8.73 -3.39 -14.53
C LEU A 66 7.78 -2.65 -15.48
N LEU A 67 7.57 -1.35 -15.27
CA LEU A 67 6.69 -0.56 -16.14
C LEU A 67 7.22 -0.47 -17.58
N GLU A 68 8.54 -0.44 -17.79
CA GLU A 68 9.16 -0.54 -19.12
C GLU A 68 8.88 -1.90 -19.79
N GLU A 69 8.96 -3.00 -19.04
CA GLU A 69 8.62 -4.33 -19.55
C GLU A 69 7.13 -4.45 -19.90
N ILE A 70 6.24 -3.81 -19.13
CA ILE A 70 4.80 -3.72 -19.43
C ILE A 70 4.58 -2.93 -20.73
N GLU A 71 5.26 -1.78 -20.90
CA GLU A 71 5.17 -0.96 -22.11
C GLU A 71 5.65 -1.72 -23.36
N MET A 72 6.68 -2.56 -23.21
CA MET A 72 7.16 -3.45 -24.27
C MET A 72 6.23 -4.64 -24.57
N GLY A 73 5.11 -4.78 -23.86
CA GLY A 73 4.14 -5.86 -24.06
C GLY A 73 4.67 -7.24 -23.64
N LYS A 74 5.57 -7.29 -22.65
CA LYS A 74 6.18 -8.54 -22.18
C LYS A 74 5.43 -9.22 -21.02
N LEU A 75 4.50 -8.50 -20.39
CA LEU A 75 3.77 -8.92 -19.19
C LEU A 75 2.24 -8.96 -19.46
N ASN A 76 1.84 -9.62 -20.53
CA ASN A 76 0.44 -9.65 -21.00
C ASN A 76 -0.47 -10.59 -20.19
N ASP A 77 0.12 -11.44 -19.35
CA ASP A 77 -0.55 -12.42 -18.50
C ASP A 77 -0.73 -11.93 -17.05
N ILE A 78 -0.42 -10.65 -16.76
CA ILE A 78 -0.57 -10.05 -15.44
C ILE A 78 -1.83 -9.17 -15.41
N ASP A 79 -2.76 -9.50 -14.50
CA ASP A 79 -4.04 -8.80 -14.35
C ASP A 79 -3.93 -7.59 -13.40
N TYR A 80 -2.93 -7.59 -12.51
CA TYR A 80 -2.78 -6.58 -11.47
C TYR A 80 -1.32 -6.44 -11.02
N VAL A 81 -0.88 -5.19 -10.80
CA VAL A 81 0.46 -4.85 -10.32
C VAL A 81 0.38 -3.94 -9.09
N GLU A 82 0.86 -4.43 -7.96
CA GLU A 82 1.18 -3.61 -6.78
C GLU A 82 2.57 -3.01 -6.97
N ALA A 83 2.65 -1.69 -7.19
CA ALA A 83 3.91 -0.98 -7.44
C ALA A 83 4.25 -0.01 -6.30
N MET A 84 5.26 -0.34 -5.49
CA MET A 84 5.66 0.47 -4.34
C MET A 84 7.05 1.09 -4.48
N ALA A 85 7.15 2.41 -4.28
CA ALA A 85 8.41 3.12 -4.41
C ALA A 85 9.46 2.74 -3.36
N CYS A 86 9.02 2.41 -2.14
CA CYS A 86 9.93 2.07 -1.04
C CYS A 86 10.23 0.57 -1.03
N PRO A 87 11.50 0.16 -0.84
CA PRO A 87 11.83 -1.24 -0.59
C PRO A 87 11.09 -1.79 0.62
N GLN A 88 10.60 -3.01 0.54
CA GLN A 88 9.73 -3.69 1.50
C GLN A 88 8.35 -3.04 1.70
N GLY A 89 7.98 -2.04 0.91
CA GLY A 89 6.74 -1.27 1.06
C GLY A 89 6.87 -0.09 2.03
N CYS A 90 5.75 0.42 2.54
CA CYS A 90 5.72 1.57 3.45
C CYS A 90 6.59 1.37 4.70
N VAL A 91 6.71 0.13 5.19
CA VAL A 91 7.58 -0.21 6.33
C VAL A 91 9.06 0.06 6.09
N GLY A 92 9.52 0.10 4.84
CA GLY A 92 10.89 0.46 4.48
C GLY A 92 11.05 1.86 3.90
N GLY A 93 10.05 2.73 4.11
CA GLY A 93 10.17 4.13 3.72
C GLY A 93 11.28 4.87 4.46
N ALA A 94 11.87 5.87 3.81
CA ALA A 94 13.02 6.62 4.35
C ALA A 94 12.77 7.35 5.69
N LEU A 95 11.50 7.50 6.07
CA LEU A 95 11.07 8.21 7.28
C LEU A 95 10.61 7.25 8.40
N THR A 96 10.84 5.94 8.23
CA THR A 96 10.65 4.94 9.27
C THR A 96 11.89 4.84 10.17
N VAL A 97 11.77 4.11 11.28
CA VAL A 97 12.82 4.00 12.32
C VAL A 97 13.33 2.58 12.52
N GLU A 98 12.53 1.58 12.17
CA GLU A 98 12.87 0.18 12.34
C GLU A 98 13.57 -0.35 11.09
N ASN A 99 14.39 -1.40 11.26
CA ASN A 99 14.92 -2.13 10.12
C ASN A 99 13.77 -2.63 9.21
N PRO A 100 13.83 -2.38 7.89
CA PRO A 100 12.71 -2.67 6.98
C PRO A 100 12.35 -4.16 6.92
N PHE A 101 13.33 -5.05 7.04
CA PHE A 101 13.11 -6.50 7.02
C PHE A 101 12.44 -6.98 8.31
N VAL A 102 12.83 -6.41 9.46
CA VAL A 102 12.19 -6.69 10.75
C VAL A 102 10.76 -6.15 10.76
N ALA A 103 10.56 -4.91 10.34
CA ALA A 103 9.25 -4.27 10.26
C ALA A 103 8.28 -5.04 9.37
N ARG A 104 8.75 -5.54 8.21
CA ARG A 104 7.96 -6.40 7.33
C ARG A 104 7.47 -7.67 8.02
N VAL A 105 8.34 -8.35 8.78
CA VAL A 105 7.96 -9.57 9.52
C VAL A 105 6.96 -9.24 10.63
N MET A 106 7.16 -8.12 11.34
CA MET A 106 6.24 -7.69 12.40
C MET A 106 4.84 -7.38 11.85
N ILE A 107 4.76 -6.62 10.76
CA ILE A 107 3.49 -6.29 10.10
C ILE A 107 2.79 -7.54 9.57
N ARG A 108 3.53 -8.49 8.98
CA ARG A 108 2.93 -9.77 8.55
C ARG A 108 2.29 -10.51 9.73
N LYS A 109 3.03 -10.69 10.83
CA LYS A 109 2.51 -11.37 12.02
C LYS A 109 1.30 -10.66 12.62
N LEU A 110 1.31 -9.32 12.60
CA LEU A 110 0.20 -8.52 13.10
C LEU A 110 -1.04 -8.64 12.18
N ALA A 111 -0.83 -8.64 10.87
CA ALA A 111 -1.88 -8.88 9.89
C ALA A 111 -2.52 -10.26 10.09
N ASP A 112 -1.70 -11.31 10.22
CA ASP A 112 -2.16 -12.68 10.47
C ASP A 112 -2.99 -12.75 11.77
N PHE A 113 -2.51 -12.12 12.85
CA PHE A 113 -3.19 -12.09 14.15
C PHE A 113 -4.59 -11.45 14.08
N TYR A 114 -4.75 -10.39 13.28
CA TYR A 114 -6.03 -9.71 13.08
C TYR A 114 -6.87 -10.25 11.91
N GLY A 115 -6.39 -11.29 11.21
CA GLY A 115 -7.05 -11.91 10.08
C GLY A 115 -6.94 -11.11 8.78
N ASP A 116 -6.17 -11.62 7.82
CA ASP A 116 -5.92 -11.01 6.51
C ASP A 116 -6.62 -11.72 5.35
N GLN A 117 -7.52 -12.65 5.67
CA GLN A 117 -8.14 -13.52 4.67
C GLN A 117 -9.43 -12.96 4.09
N LEU A 118 -10.11 -12.02 4.74
CA LEU A 118 -11.41 -11.54 4.28
C LEU A 118 -11.52 -10.02 4.46
N LEU A 119 -11.99 -9.35 3.42
CA LEU A 119 -12.40 -7.95 3.49
C LEU A 119 -13.70 -7.84 4.30
N PRO A 120 -13.83 -6.83 5.21
CA PRO A 120 -15.09 -6.55 5.90
C PRO A 120 -16.26 -6.35 4.95
N VAL A 121 -17.45 -6.80 5.34
CA VAL A 121 -18.69 -6.60 4.57
C VAL A 121 -18.93 -5.11 4.30
N ALA A 122 -18.76 -4.26 5.32
CA ALA A 122 -18.93 -2.82 5.18
C ALA A 122 -18.02 -2.19 4.10
N VAL A 123 -16.80 -2.71 3.92
CA VAL A 123 -15.88 -2.23 2.86
C VAL A 123 -16.39 -2.65 1.47
N LYS A 124 -16.94 -3.86 1.35
CA LYS A 124 -17.57 -4.32 0.11
C LYS A 124 -18.80 -3.49 -0.22
N ASP A 125 -19.63 -3.18 0.77
CA ASP A 125 -20.82 -2.35 0.58
C ASP A 125 -20.47 -0.95 0.07
N ILE A 126 -19.42 -0.33 0.63
CA ILE A 126 -18.90 0.96 0.15
C ILE A 126 -18.45 0.86 -1.31
N SER A 127 -17.74 -0.22 -1.70
CA SER A 127 -17.30 -0.39 -3.09
C SER A 127 -18.47 -0.47 -4.07
N ILE A 128 -19.57 -1.14 -3.68
CA ILE A 128 -20.80 -1.22 -4.48
C ILE A 128 -21.47 0.14 -4.60
N GLU A 129 -21.51 0.92 -3.52
CA GLU A 129 -22.08 2.27 -3.52
C GLU A 129 -21.29 3.21 -4.42
N LEU A 130 -19.96 3.23 -4.32
CA LEU A 130 -19.10 4.04 -5.19
C LEU A 130 -19.30 3.71 -6.68
N GLN A 131 -19.43 2.43 -7.02
CA GLN A 131 -19.69 2.00 -8.41
C GLN A 131 -21.09 2.36 -8.90
N LYS A 132 -22.08 2.48 -8.00
CA LYS A 132 -23.43 2.96 -8.36
C LYS A 132 -23.44 4.46 -8.61
N GLU A 133 -22.66 5.22 -7.84
CA GLU A 133 -22.52 6.67 -8.03
C GLU A 133 -21.75 6.99 -9.30
N ASP A 134 -20.66 6.27 -9.56
CA ASP A 134 -19.84 6.37 -10.77
C ASP A 134 -19.34 4.98 -11.22
N PRO A 135 -19.91 4.41 -12.30
CA PRO A 135 -19.46 3.12 -12.84
C PRO A 135 -17.98 3.09 -13.25
N PHE A 136 -17.37 4.25 -13.47
CA PHE A 136 -15.97 4.41 -13.85
C PHE A 136 -15.06 4.82 -12.69
N PHE A 137 -15.55 4.83 -11.44
CA PHE A 137 -14.78 5.30 -10.28
C PHE A 137 -13.40 4.64 -10.16
N PHE A 138 -13.32 3.33 -10.44
CA PHE A 138 -12.07 2.55 -10.43
C PHE A 138 -11.52 2.24 -11.84
N VAL A 139 -12.13 2.78 -12.89
CA VAL A 139 -11.76 2.51 -14.28
C VAL A 139 -11.22 3.76 -14.92
N HIS A 140 -9.96 3.72 -15.32
CA HIS A 140 -9.39 4.72 -16.20
C HIS A 140 -9.45 4.23 -17.64
N ASP A 141 -10.52 4.60 -18.35
CA ASP A 141 -10.77 4.21 -19.75
C ASP A 141 -10.24 5.23 -20.77
N LYS A 142 -9.90 6.44 -20.31
CA LYS A 142 -9.38 7.50 -21.16
C LYS A 142 -7.92 7.20 -21.52
N PRO A 143 -7.53 7.36 -22.79
CA PRO A 143 -6.13 7.29 -23.16
C PRO A 143 -5.31 8.31 -22.36
N ILE A 144 -4.26 7.84 -21.69
CA ILE A 144 -3.31 8.74 -21.02
C ILE A 144 -2.48 9.39 -22.14
N PRO A 145 -2.58 10.71 -22.35
CA PRO A 145 -1.82 11.37 -23.41
C PRO A 145 -0.33 11.26 -23.09
N ALA A 146 0.46 10.85 -24.09
CA ALA A 146 1.92 10.83 -23.97
C ALA A 146 2.41 12.24 -23.62
N LYS A 147 3.13 12.36 -22.49
CA LYS A 147 3.89 13.58 -22.21
C LYS A 147 5.22 13.46 -22.97
N PRO A 148 5.57 14.42 -23.83
CA PRO A 148 6.90 14.41 -24.46
C PRO A 148 7.93 14.77 -23.39
N ILE A 149 8.54 13.76 -22.76
CA ILE A 149 9.58 13.94 -21.73
C ILE A 149 10.99 13.81 -22.36
N LEU A 150 11.07 13.21 -23.55
CA LEU A 150 12.30 13.07 -24.34
C LEU A 150 11.99 13.49 -25.79
N GLN A 151 12.25 14.75 -26.13
CA GLN A 151 12.47 15.11 -27.53
C GLN A 151 13.96 14.88 -27.80
N LEU A 152 14.27 13.96 -28.69
CA LEU A 152 15.59 13.94 -29.31
C LEU A 152 15.69 15.22 -30.13
N ASP A 153 16.73 16.00 -29.84
CA ASP A 153 17.17 17.17 -30.60
C ASP A 153 17.51 16.84 -32.06
#